data_AF-A0A7N8XJD0-F1
#
_entry.id   AF-A0A7N8XJD0-F1
#
_cell.length_a   1.000
_cell.length_b   1.000
_cell.length_c   1.000
_cell.angle_alpha   90.00
_cell.angle_beta   90.00
_cell.angle_gamma   90.00
#
_symmetry.space_group_name_H-M   'P 1'
#
loop_
_entity.id
_entity.type
_entity.pdbx_description
1 polymer ?
#
loop_
_entity_poly.entity_id
_entity_poly.type
_entity_poly.pdbx_seq_one_letter_code
_entity_poly.pdbx_strand_id
1 'polypeptide(L)'
;MGGYGGGAGGGYGAGGGYGAGSGFGAGGGFGAGGGYGAGGGFGGGLGLGFGGGGGGGSGAFIPPITNVQVNPSLLAPINLQIDPNIQQVRTQEKEQIKTLNNRFAVFIDKVRYLEQQNKVLETKWSLLQDQTTSRSNIDAMFEAYIANLRRQLDGLGNEKLKLESELKNMQGLVEDFKNKYEDEINKRAAVENEFVLLKKDVDGAYMNKVELEAKVDSLQDEINFLRSVFEAELNDLQGQIKDTSVIVEMDNTRNLDMDSIVAEVKAQYEDVAKKSRAEAEGWYQAKFQEMQASVGQAGDDLRSTKSEIAELNRAISRLQNEIEAVKAQRANLEAQIAEAEERGELAVKDAKARIKELEEALQRAKQDMARQVREYQELMNVKLALDIEIATYRKLLEGEEIRIASGGRDLTIPKSKSSRCESVLSSFYQSAWLAFGCWIMLSCRQEDTCSVMTENPYKATITAHKMTLALHL
;
A
#
# COMPACT_ATOMS: atom_id res chain seq x y z
N MET A 1 -16.39 -8.53 74.67
CA MET A 1 -17.59 -9.19 74.11
C MET A 1 -18.68 -8.14 73.96
N GLY A 2 -19.50 -8.24 72.90
CA GLY A 2 -20.52 -7.24 72.54
C GLY A 2 -19.95 -6.02 71.78
N GLY A 3 -20.61 -5.47 70.76
CA GLY A 3 -21.83 -5.90 70.06
C GLY A 3 -22.68 -4.72 69.56
N TYR A 4 -23.17 -4.78 68.31
CA TYR A 4 -24.00 -3.77 67.60
C TYR A 4 -23.31 -2.41 67.31
N GLY A 5 -23.58 -1.66 66.23
CA GLY A 5 -24.49 -1.84 65.08
C GLY A 5 -25.48 -0.67 64.93
N GLY A 6 -25.70 -0.03 63.77
CA GLY A 6 -25.15 -0.17 62.41
C GLY A 6 -25.79 0.87 61.44
N GLY A 7 -25.40 0.95 60.15
CA GLY A 7 -25.89 2.01 59.24
C GLY A 7 -25.55 1.81 57.75
N ALA A 8 -26.47 2.20 56.87
CA ALA A 8 -26.45 1.91 55.43
C ALA A 8 -25.94 3.08 54.56
N GLY A 9 -25.48 2.75 53.35
CA GLY A 9 -25.18 3.70 52.27
C GLY A 9 -25.07 2.97 50.94
N GLY A 10 -26.12 3.02 50.11
CA GLY A 10 -26.16 2.36 48.80
C GLY A 10 -25.65 3.25 47.67
N GLY A 11 -25.10 2.65 46.62
CA GLY A 11 -24.68 3.38 45.43
C GLY A 11 -23.71 2.64 44.53
N TYR A 12 -24.19 1.65 43.76
CA TYR A 12 -23.43 1.08 42.64
C TYR A 12 -24.32 1.11 41.39
N GLY A 13 -23.93 1.92 40.41
CA GLY A 13 -24.66 2.08 39.16
C GLY A 13 -24.47 0.89 38.23
N ALA A 14 -25.57 0.37 37.68
CA ALA A 14 -25.52 -0.59 36.58
C ALA A 14 -25.22 0.13 35.26
N GLY A 15 -23.93 0.31 34.95
CA GLY A 15 -23.44 0.80 33.66
C GLY A 15 -22.54 -0.23 33.00
N GLY A 16 -23.13 -1.19 32.28
CA GLY A 16 -22.42 -2.26 31.57
C GLY A 16 -22.74 -2.23 30.09
N GLY A 17 -21.76 -1.86 29.27
CA GLY A 17 -21.94 -1.62 27.83
C GLY A 17 -22.10 -2.87 26.97
N TYR A 18 -22.65 -2.65 25.79
CA TYR A 18 -22.79 -3.59 24.68
C TYR A 18 -21.41 -4.07 24.20
N GLY A 19 -21.19 -5.38 24.06
CA GLY A 19 -19.86 -5.90 23.70
C GLY A 19 -19.74 -7.42 23.57
N ALA A 20 -20.77 -8.12 23.08
CA ALA A 20 -20.71 -9.58 22.87
C ALA A 20 -20.11 -9.94 21.50
N GLY A 21 -18.79 -9.85 21.38
CA GLY A 21 -18.03 -10.38 20.24
C GLY A 21 -17.75 -11.88 20.41
N SER A 22 -18.73 -12.74 20.07
CA SER A 22 -18.57 -14.19 20.18
C SER A 22 -17.86 -14.78 18.95
N GLY A 23 -16.58 -15.13 19.12
CA GLY A 23 -15.82 -15.91 18.14
C GLY A 23 -15.90 -17.42 18.39
N PHE A 24 -16.41 -18.16 17.39
CA PHE A 24 -16.20 -19.60 17.14
C PHE A 24 -16.34 -19.77 15.60
N GLY A 25 -15.58 -20.59 14.87
CA GLY A 25 -14.60 -21.61 15.26
C GLY A 25 -14.82 -22.87 14.40
N ALA A 26 -13.75 -23.41 13.79
CA ALA A 26 -13.73 -24.53 12.82
C ALA A 26 -14.39 -24.26 11.44
N GLY A 27 -13.90 -24.79 10.30
CA GLY A 27 -12.67 -25.53 9.97
C GLY A 27 -12.29 -25.20 8.50
N GLY A 28 -11.13 -25.53 7.94
CA GLY A 28 -10.30 -26.71 8.19
C GLY A 28 -10.54 -27.76 7.08
N GLY A 29 -9.81 -27.70 5.96
CA GLY A 29 -9.98 -28.68 4.88
C GLY A 29 -9.32 -28.33 3.54
N PHE A 30 -8.02 -28.63 3.39
CA PHE A 30 -7.46 -28.92 2.06
C PHE A 30 -8.02 -30.25 1.57
N GLY A 31 -8.46 -30.33 0.31
CA GLY A 31 -8.98 -31.56 -0.30
C GLY A 31 -8.49 -31.72 -1.74
N ALA A 32 -7.54 -32.62 -1.95
CA ALA A 32 -7.14 -33.06 -3.29
C ALA A 32 -8.00 -34.25 -3.75
N GLY A 33 -8.26 -34.33 -5.05
CA GLY A 33 -9.10 -35.34 -5.69
C GLY A 33 -9.96 -34.70 -6.78
N GLY A 34 -9.79 -34.96 -8.08
CA GLY A 34 -9.12 -36.10 -8.71
C GLY A 34 -10.12 -37.21 -9.00
N GLY A 35 -11.00 -37.00 -9.99
CA GLY A 35 -11.95 -38.05 -10.37
C GLY A 35 -12.82 -37.80 -11.61
N TYR A 36 -12.38 -38.37 -12.74
CA TYR A 36 -13.16 -39.15 -13.71
C TYR A 36 -14.51 -38.58 -14.23
N GLY A 37 -14.48 -38.01 -15.44
CA GLY A 37 -15.64 -37.82 -16.31
C GLY A 37 -15.27 -38.21 -17.75
N ALA A 38 -15.40 -39.49 -18.08
CA ALA A 38 -14.92 -40.05 -19.35
C ALA A 38 -15.99 -39.99 -20.46
N GLY A 39 -15.52 -39.86 -21.72
CA GLY A 39 -16.35 -39.97 -22.93
C GLY A 39 -16.27 -38.72 -23.82
N GLY A 40 -15.82 -38.80 -25.07
CA GLY A 40 -15.19 -39.93 -25.75
C GLY A 40 -14.60 -39.48 -27.07
N GLY A 41 -13.28 -39.60 -27.23
CA GLY A 41 -12.58 -39.28 -28.48
C GLY A 41 -12.43 -40.52 -29.36
N PHE A 42 -13.04 -40.49 -30.55
CA PHE A 42 -12.79 -41.38 -31.69
C PHE A 42 -13.10 -40.56 -32.97
N GLY A 43 -12.27 -40.54 -34.01
CA GLY A 43 -10.90 -41.04 -34.13
C GLY A 43 -10.32 -40.59 -35.47
N GLY A 44 -9.21 -39.85 -35.44
CA GLY A 44 -8.40 -39.62 -36.64
C GLY A 44 -7.69 -40.92 -37.02
N GLY A 45 -7.72 -41.28 -38.30
CA GLY A 45 -7.33 -42.64 -38.71
C GLY A 45 -5.83 -42.92 -38.67
N LEU A 46 -5.49 -44.20 -38.54
CA LEU A 46 -4.30 -44.82 -39.13
C LEU A 46 -4.48 -46.34 -39.10
N GLY A 47 -4.70 -46.95 -40.27
CA GLY A 47 -4.73 -48.40 -40.48
C GLY A 47 -3.52 -48.83 -41.29
N LEU A 48 -2.54 -49.46 -40.63
CA LEU A 48 -1.31 -49.98 -41.23
C LEU A 48 -1.43 -51.47 -41.58
N GLY A 49 -0.82 -51.88 -42.70
CA GLY A 49 -0.54 -53.28 -43.03
C GLY A 49 -1.74 -54.11 -43.52
N PHE A 50 -1.55 -55.30 -44.10
CA PHE A 50 -0.29 -56.03 -44.35
C PHE A 50 -0.49 -57.11 -45.44
N GLY A 51 0.53 -57.36 -46.26
CA GLY A 51 0.64 -58.55 -47.14
C GLY A 51 -0.15 -58.52 -48.47
N GLY A 52 0.34 -59.11 -49.57
CA GLY A 52 1.66 -59.73 -49.80
C GLY A 52 1.59 -60.99 -50.67
N GLY A 53 2.37 -61.02 -51.76
CA GLY A 53 2.49 -62.16 -52.70
C GLY A 53 1.35 -62.23 -53.72
N GLY A 54 1.56 -62.54 -55.00
CA GLY A 54 2.76 -63.03 -55.72
C GLY A 54 2.30 -64.08 -56.75
N GLY A 55 2.87 -64.23 -57.94
CA GLY A 55 3.97 -63.54 -58.61
C GLY A 55 4.20 -64.16 -60.00
N GLY A 56 5.27 -63.76 -60.70
CA GLY A 56 5.62 -64.28 -62.02
C GLY A 56 4.95 -63.54 -63.19
N GLY A 57 5.61 -63.27 -64.31
CA GLY A 57 7.03 -63.49 -64.60
C GLY A 57 7.50 -62.73 -65.84
N SER A 58 8.68 -62.14 -65.72
CA SER A 58 9.81 -62.28 -66.66
C SER A 58 9.54 -62.41 -68.16
N GLY A 59 9.98 -61.39 -68.91
CA GLY A 59 10.28 -61.48 -70.34
C GLY A 59 9.07 -61.22 -71.26
N ALA A 60 9.27 -60.85 -72.52
CA ALA A 60 10.51 -60.49 -73.21
C ALA A 60 10.16 -59.78 -74.52
N PHE A 61 11.01 -58.84 -74.96
CA PHE A 61 11.28 -58.48 -76.36
C PHE A 61 10.11 -58.18 -77.31
N ILE A 62 10.15 -56.98 -77.91
CA ILE A 62 9.48 -56.66 -79.17
C ILE A 62 10.46 -56.96 -80.32
N PRO A 63 10.29 -58.03 -81.12
CA PRO A 63 10.99 -58.21 -82.39
C PRO A 63 10.28 -57.47 -83.54
N PRO A 64 10.98 -57.20 -84.67
CA PRO A 64 10.49 -56.31 -85.72
C PRO A 64 9.54 -56.97 -86.73
N ILE A 65 8.91 -56.11 -87.53
CA ILE A 65 8.01 -56.45 -88.64
C ILE A 65 8.73 -57.35 -89.66
N THR A 66 8.20 -58.55 -89.90
CA THR A 66 8.60 -59.45 -90.99
C THR A 66 7.48 -59.67 -91.99
N ASN A 67 7.84 -59.68 -93.27
CA ASN A 67 6.94 -59.81 -94.41
C ASN A 67 6.39 -61.25 -94.51
N VAL A 68 5.07 -61.43 -94.52
CA VAL A 68 4.42 -62.74 -94.66
C VAL A 68 3.77 -62.86 -96.04
N GLN A 69 4.11 -63.94 -96.74
CA GLN A 69 3.73 -64.19 -98.12
C GLN A 69 2.22 -64.37 -98.28
N VAL A 70 1.61 -63.64 -99.21
CA VAL A 70 0.19 -63.78 -99.56
C VAL A 70 -0.03 -65.10 -100.29
N ASN A 71 -0.75 -66.03 -99.67
CA ASN A 71 -1.09 -67.32 -100.26
C ASN A 71 -2.34 -67.16 -101.16
N PRO A 72 -2.25 -67.29 -102.51
CA PRO A 72 -3.32 -66.86 -103.42
C PRO A 72 -4.62 -67.68 -103.38
N SER A 73 -4.70 -68.72 -102.55
CA SER A 73 -5.83 -69.67 -102.50
C SER A 73 -6.85 -69.42 -101.38
N LEU A 74 -6.77 -68.27 -100.69
CA LEU A 74 -7.75 -67.85 -99.66
C LEU A 74 -8.69 -66.72 -100.11
N LEU A 75 -8.72 -66.39 -101.41
CA LEU A 75 -9.61 -65.40 -102.03
C LEU A 75 -10.91 -66.03 -102.58
N ALA A 76 -11.40 -67.08 -101.93
CA ALA A 76 -12.75 -67.61 -102.16
C ALA A 76 -13.75 -66.84 -101.27
N PRO A 77 -14.81 -66.22 -101.80
CA PRO A 77 -15.80 -65.53 -100.97
C PRO A 77 -16.50 -66.52 -100.02
N ILE A 78 -16.25 -66.40 -98.72
CA ILE A 78 -16.98 -67.13 -97.70
C ILE A 78 -18.40 -66.54 -97.64
N ASN A 79 -19.32 -67.15 -98.40
CA ASN A 79 -20.72 -66.81 -98.42
C ASN A 79 -21.40 -67.32 -97.13
N LEU A 80 -21.12 -66.64 -96.02
CA LEU A 80 -21.97 -66.68 -94.85
C LEU A 80 -23.25 -65.93 -95.20
N GLN A 81 -24.33 -66.68 -95.43
CA GLN A 81 -25.68 -66.15 -95.41
C GLN A 81 -25.96 -65.62 -94.00
N ILE A 82 -25.64 -64.35 -93.77
CA ILE A 82 -26.02 -63.65 -92.54
C ILE A 82 -27.54 -63.56 -92.56
N ASP A 83 -28.17 -64.25 -91.62
CA ASP A 83 -29.62 -64.26 -91.42
C ASP A 83 -30.17 -62.82 -91.50
N PRO A 84 -31.15 -62.55 -92.39
CA PRO A 84 -31.74 -61.22 -92.54
C PRO A 84 -32.23 -60.60 -91.21
N ASN A 85 -32.63 -61.43 -90.24
CA ASN A 85 -32.97 -60.96 -88.89
C ASN A 85 -31.78 -60.32 -88.16
N ILE A 86 -30.57 -60.87 -88.27
CA ILE A 86 -29.39 -60.38 -87.54
C ILE A 86 -28.95 -59.00 -88.07
N GLN A 87 -29.07 -58.74 -89.38
CA GLN A 87 -28.82 -57.41 -89.92
C GLN A 87 -29.89 -56.40 -89.49
N GLN A 88 -31.16 -56.79 -89.43
CA GLN A 88 -32.22 -55.91 -88.93
C GLN A 88 -32.01 -55.55 -87.45
N VAL A 89 -31.71 -56.54 -86.59
CA VAL A 89 -31.43 -56.32 -85.16
C VAL A 89 -30.24 -55.36 -84.97
N ARG A 90 -29.08 -55.61 -85.60
CA ARG A 90 -27.94 -54.69 -85.50
C ARG A 90 -28.23 -53.28 -86.01
N THR A 91 -29.10 -53.14 -87.02
CA THR A 91 -29.49 -51.83 -87.55
C THR A 91 -30.42 -51.12 -86.57
N GLN A 92 -31.36 -51.83 -85.95
CA GLN A 92 -32.23 -51.30 -84.88
C GLN A 92 -31.42 -50.92 -83.63
N GLU A 93 -30.49 -51.76 -83.17
CA GLU A 93 -29.57 -51.46 -82.06
C GLU A 93 -28.75 -50.20 -82.37
N LYS A 94 -28.21 -50.08 -83.58
CA LYS A 94 -27.48 -48.88 -84.02
C LYS A 94 -28.36 -47.62 -84.01
N GLU A 95 -29.63 -47.73 -84.40
CA GLU A 95 -30.58 -46.61 -84.36
C GLU A 95 -31.01 -46.24 -82.93
N GLN A 96 -31.15 -47.23 -82.05
CA GLN A 96 -31.37 -47.02 -80.62
C GLN A 96 -30.16 -46.35 -79.97
N ILE A 97 -28.93 -46.81 -80.26
CA ILE A 97 -27.69 -46.20 -79.77
C ILE A 97 -27.53 -44.76 -80.29
N LYS A 98 -27.83 -44.48 -81.56
CA LYS A 98 -27.90 -43.08 -82.06
C LYS A 98 -28.92 -42.25 -81.29
N THR A 99 -30.12 -42.79 -81.05
CA THR A 99 -31.19 -42.07 -80.33
C THR A 99 -30.78 -41.79 -78.88
N LEU A 100 -30.11 -42.75 -78.23
CA LEU A 100 -29.56 -42.62 -76.88
C LEU A 100 -28.43 -41.59 -76.86
N ASN A 101 -27.49 -41.62 -77.82
CA ASN A 101 -26.41 -40.65 -77.96
C ASN A 101 -26.92 -39.23 -78.24
N ASN A 102 -27.95 -39.08 -79.07
CA ASN A 102 -28.59 -37.77 -79.30
C ASN A 102 -29.25 -37.24 -78.01
N ARG A 103 -29.86 -38.11 -77.20
CA ARG A 103 -30.36 -37.74 -75.86
C ARG A 103 -29.21 -37.37 -74.92
N PHE A 104 -28.11 -38.12 -74.91
CA PHE A 104 -26.93 -37.77 -74.12
C PHE A 104 -26.29 -36.45 -74.55
N ALA A 105 -26.22 -36.15 -75.84
CA ALA A 105 -25.76 -34.85 -76.34
C ALA A 105 -26.62 -33.70 -75.78
N VAL A 106 -27.95 -33.81 -75.86
CA VAL A 106 -28.88 -32.83 -75.28
C VAL A 106 -28.72 -32.72 -73.75
N PHE A 107 -28.46 -33.81 -73.04
CA PHE A 107 -28.16 -33.75 -71.60
C PHE A 107 -26.80 -33.09 -71.31
N ILE A 108 -25.75 -33.37 -72.08
CA ILE A 108 -24.42 -32.76 -71.95
C ILE A 108 -24.51 -31.25 -72.20
N ASP A 109 -25.22 -30.83 -73.25
CA ASP A 109 -25.43 -29.41 -73.54
C ASP A 109 -26.22 -28.71 -72.43
N LYS A 110 -27.21 -29.40 -71.83
CA LYS A 110 -27.96 -28.86 -70.69
C LYS A 110 -27.13 -28.80 -69.40
N VAL A 111 -26.25 -29.76 -69.15
CA VAL A 111 -25.29 -29.71 -68.03
C VAL A 111 -24.32 -28.54 -68.24
N ARG A 112 -23.70 -28.41 -69.42
CA ARG A 112 -22.82 -27.27 -69.76
C ARG A 112 -23.51 -25.92 -69.61
N TYR A 113 -24.77 -25.82 -70.03
CA TYR A 113 -25.55 -24.59 -69.85
C TYR A 113 -25.77 -24.26 -68.36
N LEU A 114 -26.09 -25.26 -67.54
CA LEU A 114 -26.25 -25.08 -66.09
C LEU A 114 -24.92 -24.78 -65.37
N GLU A 115 -23.82 -25.43 -65.76
CA GLU A 115 -22.46 -25.11 -65.28
C GLU A 115 -22.08 -23.66 -65.63
N GLN A 116 -22.37 -23.21 -66.85
CA GLN A 116 -22.10 -21.85 -67.28
C GLN A 116 -22.99 -20.83 -66.56
N GLN A 117 -24.26 -21.15 -66.30
CA GLN A 117 -25.14 -20.34 -65.44
C GLN A 117 -24.63 -20.27 -63.99
N ASN A 118 -24.25 -21.39 -63.39
CA ASN A 118 -23.68 -21.42 -62.04
C ASN A 118 -22.40 -20.56 -61.96
N LYS A 119 -21.52 -20.64 -62.95
CA LYS A 119 -20.29 -19.80 -63.00
C LYS A 119 -20.60 -18.30 -63.13
N VAL A 120 -21.68 -17.93 -63.83
CA VAL A 120 -22.18 -16.54 -63.87
C VAL A 120 -22.80 -16.13 -62.52
N LEU A 121 -23.47 -17.04 -61.82
CA LEU A 121 -24.00 -16.79 -60.47
C LEU A 121 -22.89 -16.67 -59.41
N GLU A 122 -21.86 -17.51 -59.47
CA GLU A 122 -20.68 -17.45 -58.60
C GLU A 122 -19.91 -16.13 -58.77
N THR A 123 -19.64 -15.73 -60.02
CA THR A 123 -18.96 -14.45 -60.30
C THR A 123 -19.82 -13.25 -59.90
N LYS A 124 -21.13 -13.29 -60.10
CA LYS A 124 -22.06 -12.25 -59.61
C LYS A 124 -22.13 -12.22 -58.08
N TRP A 125 -22.11 -13.38 -57.42
CA TRP A 125 -22.06 -13.49 -55.96
C TRP A 125 -20.77 -12.88 -55.41
N SER A 126 -19.61 -13.25 -55.96
CA SER A 126 -18.32 -12.68 -55.58
C SER A 126 -18.30 -11.15 -55.74
N LEU A 127 -18.77 -10.63 -56.87
CA LEU A 127 -18.82 -9.19 -57.12
C LEU A 127 -19.72 -8.45 -56.13
N LEU A 128 -20.89 -9.01 -55.81
CA LEU A 128 -21.81 -8.45 -54.81
C LEU A 128 -21.23 -8.56 -53.38
N GLN A 129 -20.54 -9.64 -53.06
CA GLN A 129 -19.85 -9.85 -51.78
C GLN A 129 -18.78 -8.75 -51.59
N ASP A 130 -17.92 -8.53 -52.60
CA ASP A 130 -16.86 -7.52 -52.56
C ASP A 130 -17.44 -6.09 -52.50
N GLN A 131 -18.47 -5.80 -53.29
CA GLN A 131 -19.11 -4.48 -53.32
C GLN A 131 -19.82 -4.14 -52.01
N THR A 132 -20.48 -5.12 -51.38
CA THR A 132 -21.09 -4.97 -50.04
C THR A 132 -20.03 -4.88 -48.93
N THR A 133 -18.84 -5.45 -49.14
CA THR A 133 -17.72 -5.42 -48.18
C THR A 133 -16.86 -4.14 -48.31
N SER A 134 -17.49 -3.00 -48.60
CA SER A 134 -16.89 -1.69 -48.39
C SER A 134 -16.75 -1.43 -46.88
N ARG A 135 -15.66 -1.94 -46.28
CA ARG A 135 -15.34 -1.76 -44.85
C ARG A 135 -15.20 -0.27 -44.54
N SER A 136 -16.21 0.32 -43.92
CA SER A 136 -16.20 1.71 -43.50
C SER A 136 -15.20 1.91 -42.35
N ASN A 137 -14.35 2.93 -42.45
CA ASN A 137 -13.35 3.25 -41.42
C ASN A 137 -13.96 3.86 -40.13
N ILE A 138 -15.28 3.76 -39.98
CA ILE A 138 -16.07 4.45 -38.95
C ILE A 138 -15.82 3.84 -37.57
N ASP A 139 -15.80 2.51 -37.48
CA ASP A 139 -15.52 1.79 -36.23
C ASP A 139 -14.13 2.15 -35.69
N ALA A 140 -13.11 2.19 -36.54
CA ALA A 140 -11.75 2.58 -36.15
C ALA A 140 -11.65 4.05 -35.69
N MET A 141 -12.45 4.95 -36.28
CA MET A 141 -12.54 6.35 -35.83
C MET A 141 -13.23 6.47 -34.46
N PHE A 142 -14.32 5.73 -34.23
CA PHE A 142 -14.96 5.68 -32.92
C PHE A 142 -14.04 5.06 -31.86
N GLU A 143 -13.32 3.99 -32.17
CA GLU A 143 -12.44 3.33 -31.21
C GLU A 143 -11.21 4.19 -30.86
N ALA A 144 -10.67 4.95 -31.82
CA ALA A 144 -9.66 5.97 -31.56
C ALA A 144 -10.20 7.12 -30.67
N TYR A 145 -11.44 7.55 -30.89
CA TYR A 145 -12.09 8.57 -30.07
C TYR A 145 -12.37 8.07 -28.64
N ILE A 146 -12.85 6.83 -28.48
CA ILE A 146 -13.05 6.17 -27.19
C ILE A 146 -11.72 5.99 -26.45
N ALA A 147 -10.65 5.57 -27.14
CA ALA A 147 -9.31 5.47 -26.55
C ALA A 147 -8.77 6.84 -26.07
N ASN A 148 -9.00 7.90 -26.85
CA ASN A 148 -8.65 9.26 -26.44
C ASN A 148 -9.46 9.72 -25.21
N LEU A 149 -10.77 9.49 -25.18
CA LEU A 149 -11.61 9.84 -24.02
C LEU A 149 -11.19 9.07 -22.76
N ARG A 150 -10.86 7.77 -22.86
CA ARG A 150 -10.32 6.99 -21.74
C ARG A 150 -9.02 7.60 -21.22
N ARG A 151 -8.08 7.94 -22.12
CA ARG A 151 -6.81 8.58 -21.74
C ARG A 151 -7.00 9.95 -21.08
N GLN A 152 -8.01 10.73 -21.49
CA GLN A 152 -8.37 11.98 -20.82
C GLN A 152 -8.96 11.74 -19.42
N LEU A 153 -9.83 10.72 -19.27
CA LEU A 153 -10.38 10.31 -17.98
C LEU A 153 -9.28 9.84 -17.01
N ASP A 154 -8.32 9.04 -17.49
CA ASP A 154 -7.17 8.58 -16.70
C ASP A 154 -6.27 9.76 -16.29
N GLY A 155 -6.05 10.73 -17.19
CA GLY A 155 -5.34 11.98 -16.90
C GLY A 155 -6.00 12.78 -15.79
N LEU A 156 -7.30 13.07 -15.93
CA LEU A 156 -8.10 13.77 -14.92
C LEU A 156 -8.18 12.99 -13.59
N GLY A 157 -8.20 11.65 -13.64
CA GLY A 157 -8.14 10.79 -12.46
C GLY A 157 -6.84 10.95 -11.70
N ASN A 158 -5.70 10.97 -12.39
CA ASN A 158 -4.39 11.20 -11.78
C ASN A 158 -4.24 12.62 -11.23
N GLU A 159 -4.74 13.64 -11.94
CA GLU A 159 -4.77 15.03 -11.46
C GLU A 159 -5.64 15.17 -10.20
N LYS A 160 -6.82 14.53 -10.18
CA LYS A 160 -7.69 14.48 -9.01
C LYS A 160 -6.96 13.84 -7.81
N LEU A 161 -6.33 12.68 -7.98
CA LEU A 161 -5.60 12.01 -6.89
C LEU A 161 -4.44 12.86 -6.37
N LYS A 162 -3.73 13.56 -7.26
CA LYS A 162 -2.68 14.53 -6.89
C LYS A 162 -3.26 15.66 -6.04
N LEU A 163 -4.34 16.31 -6.49
CA LEU A 163 -5.01 17.39 -5.77
C LEU A 163 -5.59 16.91 -4.42
N GLU A 164 -6.14 15.70 -4.33
CA GLU A 164 -6.61 15.10 -3.08
C GLU A 164 -5.45 14.89 -2.08
N SER A 165 -4.27 14.48 -2.56
CA SER A 165 -3.07 14.37 -1.71
C SER A 165 -2.51 15.73 -1.27
N GLU A 166 -2.49 16.73 -2.14
CA GLU A 166 -2.08 18.10 -1.82
C GLU A 166 -3.04 18.74 -0.80
N LEU A 167 -4.35 18.54 -0.97
CA LEU A 167 -5.39 18.97 -0.04
C LEU A 167 -5.21 18.31 1.33
N LYS A 168 -4.96 16.99 1.39
CA LYS A 168 -4.71 16.28 2.65
C LYS A 168 -3.43 16.78 3.35
N ASN A 169 -2.37 17.05 2.59
CA ASN A 169 -1.13 17.62 3.14
C ASN A 169 -1.35 19.03 3.71
N MET A 170 -2.13 19.88 3.01
CA MET A 170 -2.49 21.21 3.50
C MET A 170 -3.41 21.16 4.73
N GLN A 171 -4.35 20.22 4.79
CA GLN A 171 -5.17 19.98 5.99
C GLN A 171 -4.32 19.57 7.19
N GLY A 172 -3.35 18.67 7.00
CA GLY A 172 -2.40 18.30 8.06
C GLY A 172 -1.59 19.50 8.55
N LEU A 173 -1.07 20.31 7.63
CA LEU A 173 -0.32 21.53 7.97
C LEU A 173 -1.17 22.57 8.71
N VAL A 174 -2.45 22.72 8.35
CA VAL A 174 -3.39 23.61 9.06
C VAL A 174 -3.66 23.12 10.47
N GLU A 175 -3.86 21.81 10.68
CA GLU A 175 -4.06 21.25 12.02
C GLU A 175 -2.79 21.35 12.87
N ASP A 176 -1.61 21.11 12.28
CA ASP A 176 -0.30 21.32 12.93
C ASP A 176 -0.11 22.78 13.39
N PHE A 177 -0.52 23.76 12.58
CA PHE A 177 -0.48 25.17 12.97
C PHE A 177 -1.52 25.50 14.04
N LYS A 178 -2.75 24.99 13.92
CA LYS A 178 -3.80 25.16 14.93
C LYS A 178 -3.35 24.63 16.29
N ASN A 179 -2.78 23.41 16.35
CA ASN A 179 -2.24 22.83 17.58
C ASN A 179 -1.12 23.71 18.17
N LYS A 180 -0.19 24.22 17.34
CA LYS A 180 0.86 25.15 17.80
C LYS A 180 0.28 26.48 18.34
N TYR A 181 -0.80 26.99 17.75
CA TYR A 181 -1.48 28.19 18.26
C TYR A 181 -2.20 27.92 19.58
N GLU A 182 -2.87 26.77 19.73
CA GLU A 182 -3.50 26.35 20.99
C GLU A 182 -2.45 26.16 22.10
N ASP A 183 -1.33 25.50 21.80
CA ASP A 183 -0.18 25.36 22.72
C ASP A 183 0.39 26.73 23.15
N GLU A 184 0.54 27.67 22.22
CA GLU A 184 1.11 28.98 22.53
C GLU A 184 0.13 29.86 23.33
N ILE A 185 -1.17 29.74 23.09
CA ILE A 185 -2.21 30.35 23.93
C ILE A 185 -2.15 29.77 25.34
N ASN A 186 -2.03 28.44 25.48
CA ASN A 186 -1.95 27.77 26.78
C ASN A 186 -0.68 28.17 27.56
N LYS A 187 0.49 28.23 26.90
CA LYS A 187 1.74 28.72 27.52
C LYS A 187 1.62 30.18 27.94
N ARG A 188 1.07 31.04 27.08
CA ARG A 188 0.83 32.45 27.42
C ARG A 188 -0.07 32.56 28.65
N ALA A 189 -1.17 31.82 28.69
CA ALA A 189 -2.07 31.81 29.83
C ALA A 189 -1.37 31.31 31.12
N ALA A 190 -0.50 30.29 31.03
CA ALA A 190 0.29 29.83 32.17
C ALA A 190 1.23 30.93 32.70
N VAL A 191 2.03 31.56 31.83
CA VAL A 191 2.95 32.65 32.20
C VAL A 191 2.19 33.90 32.70
N GLU A 192 1.02 34.19 32.15
CA GLU A 192 0.16 35.30 32.60
C GLU A 192 -0.43 35.03 33.99
N ASN A 193 -0.78 33.78 34.32
CA ASN A 193 -1.15 33.38 35.68
C ASN A 193 0.04 33.45 36.65
N GLU A 194 1.23 32.96 36.26
CA GLU A 194 2.46 33.09 37.07
C GLU A 194 2.81 34.56 37.34
N PHE A 195 2.66 35.44 36.35
CA PHE A 195 2.85 36.88 36.52
C PHE A 195 1.87 37.50 37.52
N VAL A 196 0.59 37.09 37.50
CA VAL A 196 -0.41 37.55 38.48
C VAL A 196 -0.08 37.07 39.89
N LEU A 197 0.40 35.83 40.05
CA LEU A 197 0.87 35.31 41.34
C LEU A 197 2.10 36.08 41.83
N LEU A 198 3.12 36.25 40.99
CA LEU A 198 4.33 37.02 41.33
C LEU A 198 4.00 38.46 41.72
N LYS A 199 3.02 39.09 41.04
CA LYS A 199 2.54 40.42 41.43
C LYS A 199 1.93 40.42 42.83
N LYS A 200 1.08 39.44 43.15
CA LYS A 200 0.50 39.29 44.50
C LYS A 200 1.59 39.09 45.56
N ASP A 201 2.63 38.33 45.25
CA ASP A 201 3.74 38.10 46.18
C ASP A 201 4.59 39.37 46.38
N VAL A 202 4.79 40.17 45.32
CA VAL A 202 5.42 41.51 45.41
C VAL A 202 4.57 42.48 46.23
N ASP A 203 3.25 42.53 46.01
CA ASP A 203 2.33 43.36 46.79
C ASP A 203 2.34 42.93 48.28
N GLY A 204 2.35 41.62 48.56
CA GLY A 204 2.47 41.08 49.91
C GLY A 204 3.81 41.39 50.59
N ALA A 205 4.93 41.28 49.85
CA ALA A 205 6.25 41.68 50.34
C ALA A 205 6.33 43.20 50.62
N TYR A 206 5.66 44.02 49.81
CA TYR A 206 5.57 45.46 50.03
C TYR A 206 4.76 45.81 51.29
N MET A 207 3.61 45.15 51.52
CA MET A 207 2.84 45.31 52.77
C MET A 207 3.67 44.93 54.00
N ASN A 208 4.34 43.78 53.97
CA ASN A 208 5.26 43.35 55.04
C ASN A 208 6.39 44.36 55.28
N LYS A 209 6.96 44.95 54.21
CA LYS A 209 7.97 46.01 54.30
C LYS A 209 7.42 47.24 55.04
N VAL A 210 6.24 47.73 54.64
CA VAL A 210 5.61 48.91 55.26
C VAL A 210 5.26 48.65 56.74
N GLU A 211 4.78 47.45 57.09
CA GLU A 211 4.55 47.07 58.49
C GLU A 211 5.85 47.03 59.31
N LEU A 212 6.97 46.59 58.73
CA LEU A 212 8.26 46.57 59.39
C LEU A 212 8.84 47.99 59.52
N GLU A 213 8.69 48.85 58.52
CA GLU A 213 9.06 50.27 58.60
C GLU A 213 8.28 50.97 59.72
N ALA A 214 6.97 50.79 59.81
CA ALA A 214 6.16 51.35 60.90
C ALA A 214 6.56 50.83 62.30
N LYS A 215 6.98 49.56 62.42
CA LYS A 215 7.54 49.02 63.68
C LYS A 215 8.90 49.63 64.02
N VAL A 216 9.76 49.86 63.03
CA VAL A 216 11.04 50.55 63.22
C VAL A 216 10.83 51.99 63.70
N ASP A 217 9.92 52.74 63.06
CA ASP A 217 9.59 54.11 63.45
C ASP A 217 9.02 54.15 64.89
N SER A 218 8.09 53.26 65.23
CA SER A 218 7.52 53.16 66.59
C SER A 218 8.57 52.85 67.66
N LEU A 219 9.54 51.96 67.37
CA LEU A 219 10.64 51.65 68.29
C LEU A 219 11.64 52.81 68.37
N GLN A 220 11.84 53.55 67.28
CA GLN A 220 12.70 54.72 67.25
C GLN A 220 12.12 55.86 68.10
N ASP A 221 10.81 56.06 68.06
CA ASP A 221 10.08 57.00 68.93
C ASP A 221 10.14 56.58 70.41
N GLU A 222 9.98 55.29 70.72
CA GLU A 222 10.15 54.77 72.09
C GLU A 222 11.58 55.01 72.62
N ILE A 223 12.61 54.76 71.81
CA ILE A 223 14.01 55.06 72.14
C ILE A 223 14.21 56.57 72.39
N ASN A 224 13.61 57.42 71.56
CA ASN A 224 13.70 58.87 71.72
C ASN A 224 12.98 59.37 72.98
N PHE A 225 11.83 58.79 73.31
CA PHE A 225 11.09 59.06 74.54
C PHE A 225 11.88 58.63 75.79
N LEU A 226 12.42 57.41 75.81
CA LEU A 226 13.24 56.94 76.94
C LEU A 226 14.49 57.81 77.13
N ARG A 227 15.12 58.27 76.05
CA ARG A 227 16.25 59.22 76.11
C ARG A 227 15.85 60.55 76.75
N SER A 228 14.73 61.14 76.35
CA SER A 228 14.30 62.44 76.91
C SER A 228 13.82 62.31 78.37
N VAL A 229 13.22 61.19 78.75
CA VAL A 229 12.90 60.87 80.16
C VAL A 229 14.18 60.75 80.99
N PHE A 230 15.17 59.96 80.56
CA PHE A 230 16.43 59.84 81.32
C PHE A 230 17.21 61.16 81.38
N GLU A 231 17.17 61.99 80.33
CA GLU A 231 17.77 63.32 80.35
C GLU A 231 17.03 64.26 81.32
N ALA A 232 15.71 64.18 81.42
CA ALA A 232 14.92 64.90 82.42
C ALA A 232 15.22 64.41 83.85
N GLU A 233 15.22 63.10 84.10
CA GLU A 233 15.54 62.52 85.41
C GLU A 233 16.96 62.88 85.88
N LEU A 234 17.95 62.87 84.97
CA LEU A 234 19.31 63.33 85.30
C LEU A 234 19.35 64.82 85.65
N ASN A 235 18.60 65.66 84.94
CA ASN A 235 18.49 67.09 85.27
C ASN A 235 17.78 67.31 86.62
N ASP A 236 16.71 66.57 86.92
CA ASP A 236 15.98 66.64 88.20
C ASP A 236 16.84 66.15 89.36
N LEU A 237 17.54 65.02 89.23
CA LEU A 237 18.50 64.54 90.24
C LEU A 237 19.63 65.55 90.45
N GLN A 238 20.12 66.19 89.38
CA GLN A 238 21.14 67.24 89.48
C GLN A 238 20.59 68.57 90.01
N GLY A 239 19.26 68.79 89.95
CA GLY A 239 18.52 69.83 90.67
C GLY A 239 18.45 69.51 92.16
N GLN A 240 17.97 68.31 92.52
CA GLN A 240 17.90 67.83 93.91
C GLN A 240 19.26 67.84 94.61
N ILE A 241 20.36 67.50 93.93
CA ILE A 241 21.72 67.62 94.47
C ILE A 241 22.10 69.08 94.79
N LYS A 242 21.58 70.06 94.04
CA LYS A 242 21.76 71.50 94.35
C LYS A 242 20.85 71.94 95.50
N ASP A 243 19.59 71.54 95.48
CA ASP A 243 18.58 71.98 96.46
C ASP A 243 18.78 71.34 97.85
N THR A 244 19.33 70.11 97.91
CA THR A 244 19.71 69.43 99.17
C THR A 244 20.92 70.09 99.86
N SER A 245 21.55 71.11 99.25
CA SER A 245 22.59 71.91 99.92
C SER A 245 22.03 72.93 100.94
N VAL A 246 20.71 73.07 101.04
CA VAL A 246 20.06 73.92 102.05
C VAL A 246 19.58 73.08 103.22
N ILE A 247 20.40 73.02 104.28
CA ILE A 247 20.01 72.44 105.56
C ILE A 247 18.96 73.36 106.21
N VAL A 248 17.70 72.91 106.21
CA VAL A 248 16.61 73.57 106.94
C VAL A 248 16.41 72.87 108.27
N GLU A 249 16.88 73.49 109.36
CA GLU A 249 16.53 73.06 110.71
C GLU A 249 15.07 73.42 110.99
N MET A 250 14.19 72.41 110.90
CA MET A 250 12.74 72.60 111.10
C MET A 250 12.38 72.40 112.57
N ASP A 251 12.46 73.47 113.35
CA ASP A 251 12.01 73.48 114.75
C ASP A 251 10.49 73.31 114.84
N ASN A 252 10.05 72.43 115.74
CA ASN A 252 8.83 71.65 115.57
C ASN A 252 7.95 71.75 116.82
N THR A 253 7.13 72.81 116.92
CA THR A 253 6.19 73.03 118.03
C THR A 253 4.82 73.51 117.57
N ARG A 254 4.03 72.57 117.05
CA ARG A 254 2.56 72.61 117.20
C ARG A 254 2.11 71.40 118.00
N ASN A 255 1.20 71.63 118.95
CA ASN A 255 0.57 70.55 119.70
C ASN A 255 -0.36 69.77 118.74
N LEU A 256 0.19 68.69 118.19
CA LEU A 256 -0.55 67.74 117.36
C LEU A 256 -1.18 66.69 118.27
N ASP A 257 -2.43 66.30 117.97
CA ASP A 257 -3.08 65.18 118.64
C ASP A 257 -2.40 63.88 118.21
N MET A 258 -1.41 63.48 119.02
CA MET A 258 -0.54 62.34 118.74
C MET A 258 -1.32 61.03 118.65
N ASP A 259 -2.43 60.88 119.39
CA ASP A 259 -3.21 59.64 119.39
C ASP A 259 -4.03 59.52 118.09
N SER A 260 -4.62 60.62 117.61
CA SER A 260 -5.29 60.67 116.31
C SER A 260 -4.33 60.38 115.15
N ILE A 261 -3.15 61.02 115.14
CA ILE A 261 -2.14 60.80 114.08
C ILE A 261 -1.57 59.39 114.14
N VAL A 262 -1.29 58.84 115.33
CA VAL A 262 -0.81 57.45 115.45
C VAL A 262 -1.89 56.45 115.04
N ALA A 263 -3.17 56.73 115.27
CA ALA A 263 -4.28 55.92 114.78
C ALA A 263 -4.40 55.98 113.24
N GLU A 264 -4.32 57.18 112.65
CA GLU A 264 -4.38 57.37 111.20
C GLU A 264 -3.17 56.73 110.48
N VAL A 265 -1.96 56.94 111.00
CA VAL A 265 -0.74 56.30 110.47
C VAL A 265 -0.83 54.78 110.55
N LYS A 266 -1.33 54.21 111.66
CA LYS A 266 -1.58 52.76 111.76
C LYS A 266 -2.61 52.28 110.74
N ALA A 267 -3.71 53.00 110.55
CA ALA A 267 -4.73 52.67 109.56
C ALA A 267 -4.18 52.72 108.13
N GLN A 268 -3.33 53.72 107.81
CA GLN A 268 -2.66 53.80 106.51
C GLN A 268 -1.63 52.67 106.31
N TYR A 269 -0.84 52.31 107.32
CA TYR A 269 0.06 51.15 107.23
C TYR A 269 -0.71 49.82 107.04
N GLU A 270 -1.85 49.64 107.71
CA GLU A 270 -2.71 48.48 107.48
C GLU A 270 -3.32 48.46 106.07
N ASP A 271 -3.75 49.61 105.54
CA ASP A 271 -4.32 49.70 104.19
C ASP A 271 -3.26 49.50 103.11
N VAL A 272 -2.05 50.07 103.28
CA VAL A 272 -0.88 49.81 102.41
C VAL A 272 -0.46 48.35 102.46
N ALA A 273 -0.44 47.71 103.64
CA ALA A 273 -0.15 46.29 103.75
C ALA A 273 -1.21 45.40 103.09
N LYS A 274 -2.51 45.77 103.20
CA LYS A 274 -3.62 45.08 102.52
C LYS A 274 -3.53 45.25 101.00
N LYS A 275 -3.26 46.47 100.50
CA LYS A 275 -3.07 46.76 99.07
C LYS A 275 -1.87 46.04 98.50
N SER A 276 -0.69 46.15 99.11
CA SER A 276 0.52 45.45 98.68
C SER A 276 0.32 43.93 98.63
N ARG A 277 -0.42 43.36 99.58
CA ARG A 277 -0.80 41.94 99.54
C ARG A 277 -1.74 41.62 98.37
N ALA A 278 -2.80 42.39 98.17
CA ALA A 278 -3.77 42.18 97.10
C ALA A 278 -3.15 42.38 95.70
N GLU A 279 -2.23 43.34 95.56
CA GLU A 279 -1.44 43.59 94.35
C GLU A 279 -0.48 42.43 94.07
N ALA A 280 0.20 41.90 95.09
CA ALA A 280 1.05 40.72 94.94
C ALA A 280 0.25 39.46 94.56
N GLU A 281 -0.87 39.19 95.26
CA GLU A 281 -1.77 38.07 94.95
C GLU A 281 -2.35 38.20 93.53
N GLY A 282 -2.78 39.41 93.13
CA GLY A 282 -3.25 39.71 91.77
C GLY A 282 -2.17 39.57 90.71
N TRP A 283 -0.94 40.01 90.98
CA TRP A 283 0.21 39.87 90.06
C TRP A 283 0.58 38.40 89.84
N TYR A 284 0.63 37.59 90.91
CA TYR A 284 0.86 36.14 90.80
C TYR A 284 -0.28 35.46 90.04
N GLN A 285 -1.53 35.84 90.27
CA GLN A 285 -2.68 35.26 89.58
C GLN A 285 -2.71 35.63 88.09
N ALA A 286 -2.36 36.87 87.74
CA ALA A 286 -2.18 37.30 86.35
C ALA A 286 -1.04 36.54 85.65
N LYS A 287 0.13 36.40 86.30
CA LYS A 287 1.25 35.63 85.74
C LYS A 287 0.94 34.14 85.60
N PHE A 288 0.16 33.57 86.51
CA PHE A 288 -0.31 32.18 86.38
C PHE A 288 -1.28 32.02 85.20
N GLN A 289 -2.22 32.95 85.01
CA GLN A 289 -3.15 32.94 83.88
C GLN A 289 -2.44 33.14 82.53
N GLU A 290 -1.47 34.06 82.45
CA GLU A 290 -0.63 34.27 81.27
C GLU A 290 0.15 33.01 80.89
N MET A 291 0.77 32.35 81.88
CA MET A 291 1.49 31.10 81.66
C MET A 291 0.55 29.95 81.27
N GLN A 292 -0.63 29.86 81.87
CA GLN A 292 -1.64 28.87 81.52
C GLN A 292 -2.19 29.08 80.10
N ALA A 293 -2.39 30.34 79.69
CA ALA A 293 -2.80 30.69 78.33
C ALA A 293 -1.72 30.37 77.30
N SER A 294 -0.45 30.69 77.60
CA SER A 294 0.70 30.35 76.74
C SER A 294 0.88 28.84 76.57
N VAL A 295 0.73 28.05 77.64
CA VAL A 295 0.75 26.58 77.58
C VAL A 295 -0.45 26.03 76.78
N GLY A 296 -1.62 26.66 76.88
CA GLY A 296 -2.79 26.34 76.06
C GLY A 296 -2.52 26.55 74.56
N GLN A 297 -2.05 27.75 74.19
CA GLN A 297 -1.68 28.10 72.82
C GLN A 297 -0.62 27.14 72.25
N ALA A 298 0.48 26.89 72.99
CA ALA A 298 1.51 25.95 72.55
C ALA A 298 0.99 24.51 72.39
N GLY A 299 -0.02 24.10 73.18
CA GLY A 299 -0.71 22.83 73.03
C GLY A 299 -1.59 22.75 71.78
N ASP A 300 -2.30 23.84 71.46
CA ASP A 300 -3.13 23.94 70.27
C ASP A 300 -2.29 24.06 68.97
N ASP A 301 -1.18 24.80 69.00
CA ASP A 301 -0.22 24.87 67.89
C ASP A 301 0.42 23.50 67.60
N LEU A 302 0.82 22.77 68.66
CA LEU A 302 1.31 21.39 68.54
C LEU A 302 0.24 20.44 67.98
N ARG A 303 -1.05 20.74 68.23
CA ARG A 303 -2.18 19.97 67.68
C ARG A 303 -2.45 20.32 66.21
N SER A 304 -2.36 21.59 65.82
CA SER A 304 -2.51 22.04 64.42
C SER A 304 -1.41 21.44 63.55
N THR A 305 -0.14 21.65 63.93
CA THR A 305 1.02 21.11 63.21
C THR A 305 0.97 19.59 63.09
N LYS A 306 0.48 18.88 64.12
CA LYS A 306 0.25 17.43 64.05
C LYS A 306 -0.87 17.03 63.07
N SER A 307 -1.92 17.84 62.92
CA SER A 307 -2.96 17.62 61.89
C SER A 307 -2.42 17.86 60.49
N GLU A 308 -1.70 18.97 60.29
CA GLU A 308 -1.04 19.32 59.03
C GLU A 308 -0.06 18.21 58.60
N ILE A 309 0.77 17.71 59.51
CA ILE A 309 1.66 16.56 59.26
C ILE A 309 0.84 15.32 58.83
N ALA A 310 -0.30 15.04 59.46
CA ALA A 310 -1.15 13.90 59.07
C ALA A 310 -1.80 14.11 57.69
N GLU A 311 -2.17 15.33 57.32
CA GLU A 311 -2.73 15.68 56.01
C GLU A 311 -1.67 15.65 54.90
N LEU A 312 -0.47 16.16 55.16
CA LEU A 312 0.67 16.05 54.26
C LEU A 312 1.05 14.58 54.02
N ASN A 313 1.07 13.74 55.06
CA ASN A 313 1.28 12.30 54.89
C ASN A 313 0.19 11.64 54.02
N ARG A 314 -1.09 12.01 54.19
CA ARG A 314 -2.18 11.53 53.30
C ARG A 314 -2.05 12.06 51.86
N ALA A 315 -1.49 13.26 51.66
CA ALA A 315 -1.21 13.78 50.33
C ALA A 315 -0.04 13.03 49.67
N ILE A 316 1.03 12.77 50.41
CA ILE A 316 2.19 11.98 49.97
C ILE A 316 1.75 10.58 49.52
N SER A 317 0.96 9.85 50.32
CA SER A 317 0.49 8.51 49.93
C SER A 317 -0.45 8.51 48.71
N ARG A 318 -1.27 9.56 48.53
CA ARG A 318 -2.09 9.71 47.30
C ARG A 318 -1.22 9.94 46.07
N LEU A 319 -0.28 10.88 46.14
CA LEU A 319 0.65 11.17 45.05
C LEU A 319 1.54 9.98 44.72
N GLN A 320 1.96 9.18 45.71
CA GLN A 320 2.69 7.93 45.50
C GLN A 320 1.85 6.92 44.69
N ASN A 321 0.59 6.70 45.08
CA ASN A 321 -0.33 5.82 44.35
C ASN A 321 -0.61 6.32 42.92
N GLU A 322 -0.76 7.64 42.72
CA GLU A 322 -0.92 8.24 41.39
C GLU A 322 0.33 8.05 40.52
N ILE A 323 1.53 8.24 41.08
CA ILE A 323 2.81 7.96 40.40
C ILE A 323 2.92 6.48 40.01
N GLU A 324 2.51 5.55 40.88
CA GLU A 324 2.51 4.11 40.58
C GLU A 324 1.48 3.75 39.49
N ALA A 325 0.28 4.33 39.55
CA ALA A 325 -0.75 4.14 38.52
C ALA A 325 -0.30 4.66 37.14
N VAL A 326 0.29 5.86 37.08
CA VAL A 326 0.82 6.44 35.83
C VAL A 326 2.02 5.64 35.31
N LYS A 327 2.91 5.12 36.19
CA LYS A 327 3.98 4.20 35.79
C LYS A 327 3.44 2.91 35.18
N ALA A 328 2.40 2.32 35.78
CA ALA A 328 1.75 1.12 35.25
C ALA A 328 1.07 1.38 33.90
N GLN A 329 0.39 2.53 33.75
CA GLN A 329 -0.18 2.96 32.46
C GLN A 329 0.89 3.13 31.39
N ARG A 330 2.01 3.80 31.70
CA ARG A 330 3.16 3.94 30.78
C ARG A 330 3.69 2.57 30.34
N ALA A 331 3.95 1.66 31.28
CA ALA A 331 4.46 0.32 30.96
C ALA A 331 3.50 -0.48 30.06
N ASN A 332 2.18 -0.35 30.29
CA ASN A 332 1.15 -0.96 29.45
C ASN A 332 1.10 -0.36 28.03
N LEU A 333 1.26 0.96 27.90
CA LEU A 333 1.34 1.62 26.59
C LEU A 333 2.63 1.25 25.84
N GLU A 334 3.77 1.18 26.53
CA GLU A 334 5.05 0.73 25.95
C GLU A 334 4.97 -0.72 25.45
N ALA A 335 4.29 -1.61 26.19
CA ALA A 335 4.02 -2.98 25.75
C ALA A 335 3.12 -3.04 24.50
N GLN A 336 2.05 -2.22 24.45
CA GLN A 336 1.16 -2.14 23.28
C GLN A 336 1.87 -1.57 22.04
N ILE A 337 2.77 -0.59 22.22
CA ILE A 337 3.60 -0.06 21.14
C ILE A 337 4.51 -1.17 20.60
N ALA A 338 5.24 -1.88 21.45
CA ALA A 338 6.11 -2.98 21.03
C ALA A 338 5.34 -4.09 20.29
N GLU A 339 4.15 -4.46 20.77
CA GLU A 339 3.28 -5.46 20.11
C GLU A 339 2.73 -4.96 18.75
N ALA A 340 2.44 -3.66 18.63
CA ALA A 340 2.03 -3.05 17.38
C ALA A 340 3.18 -2.98 16.37
N GLU A 341 4.39 -2.65 16.83
CA GLU A 341 5.62 -2.65 16.03
C GLU A 341 5.98 -4.05 15.53
N GLU A 342 6.00 -5.08 16.39
CA GLU A 342 6.27 -6.46 16.00
C GLU A 342 5.25 -6.97 14.96
N ARG A 343 3.94 -6.73 15.21
CA ARG A 343 2.87 -7.08 14.27
C ARG A 343 3.03 -6.36 12.92
N GLY A 344 3.41 -5.08 12.95
CA GLY A 344 3.69 -4.29 11.75
C GLY A 344 4.89 -4.84 10.97
N GLU A 345 5.97 -5.19 11.67
CA GLU A 345 7.17 -5.76 11.05
C GLU A 345 6.88 -7.12 10.41
N LEU A 346 6.10 -7.97 11.07
CA LEU A 346 5.65 -9.26 10.53
C LEU A 346 4.78 -9.09 9.27
N ALA A 347 3.84 -8.15 9.27
CA ALA A 347 3.02 -7.85 8.09
C ALA A 347 3.86 -7.33 6.91
N VAL A 348 4.88 -6.50 7.18
CA VAL A 348 5.83 -6.03 6.15
C VAL A 348 6.72 -7.16 5.64
N LYS A 349 7.16 -8.08 6.51
CA LYS A 349 7.93 -9.29 6.12
C LYS A 349 7.11 -10.20 5.20
N ASP A 350 5.85 -10.47 5.54
CA ASP A 350 4.93 -11.28 4.73
C ASP A 350 4.64 -10.64 3.36
N ALA A 351 4.31 -9.35 3.33
CA ALA A 351 4.10 -8.62 2.08
C ALA A 351 5.34 -8.63 1.17
N LYS A 352 6.56 -8.48 1.74
CA LYS A 352 7.82 -8.59 0.99
C LYS A 352 8.06 -10.00 0.46
N ALA A 353 7.78 -11.04 1.26
CA ALA A 353 7.86 -12.42 0.80
C ALA A 353 6.90 -12.67 -0.37
N ARG A 354 5.66 -12.17 -0.29
CA ARG A 354 4.66 -12.31 -1.34
C ARG A 354 5.01 -11.56 -2.62
N ILE A 355 5.61 -10.37 -2.53
CA ILE A 355 6.15 -9.64 -3.68
C ILE A 355 7.22 -10.50 -4.37
N LYS A 356 8.18 -11.03 -3.61
CA LYS A 356 9.25 -11.88 -4.15
C LYS A 356 8.71 -13.14 -4.84
N GLU A 357 7.71 -13.82 -4.26
CA GLU A 357 7.05 -14.97 -4.89
C GLU A 357 6.42 -14.61 -6.24
N LEU A 358 5.79 -13.44 -6.34
CA LEU A 358 5.15 -12.96 -7.57
C LEU A 358 6.20 -12.54 -8.61
N GLU A 359 7.31 -11.93 -8.21
CA GLU A 359 8.45 -11.63 -9.08
C GLU A 359 9.09 -12.90 -9.64
N GLU A 360 9.31 -13.93 -8.80
CA GLU A 360 9.80 -15.24 -9.25
C GLU A 360 8.81 -15.93 -10.21
N ALA A 361 7.50 -15.87 -9.92
CA ALA A 361 6.47 -16.42 -10.81
C ALA A 361 6.42 -15.69 -12.16
N LEU A 362 6.52 -14.36 -12.16
CA LEU A 362 6.61 -13.55 -13.37
C LEU A 362 7.86 -13.91 -14.19
N GLN A 363 9.00 -14.12 -13.54
CA GLN A 363 10.23 -14.47 -14.23
C GLN A 363 10.16 -15.89 -14.85
N ARG A 364 9.54 -16.86 -14.16
CA ARG A 364 9.27 -18.19 -14.73
C ARG A 364 8.34 -18.08 -15.95
N ALA A 365 7.26 -17.31 -15.86
CA ALA A 365 6.33 -17.09 -16.98
C ALA A 365 7.01 -16.43 -18.20
N LYS A 366 7.92 -15.46 -17.98
CA LYS A 366 8.75 -14.88 -19.05
C LYS A 366 9.66 -15.92 -19.71
N GLN A 367 10.29 -16.79 -18.92
CA GLN A 367 11.15 -17.87 -19.43
C GLN A 367 10.35 -18.90 -20.25
N ASP A 368 9.16 -19.29 -19.79
CA ASP A 368 8.27 -20.19 -20.53
C ASP A 368 7.75 -19.56 -21.83
N MET A 369 7.40 -18.27 -21.83
CA MET A 369 7.02 -17.56 -23.05
C MET A 369 8.18 -17.48 -24.05
N ALA A 370 9.39 -17.17 -23.59
CA ALA A 370 10.58 -17.18 -24.43
C ALA A 370 10.91 -18.58 -24.99
N ARG A 371 10.64 -19.64 -24.22
CA ARG A 371 10.76 -21.03 -24.66
C ARG A 371 9.73 -21.37 -25.74
N GLN A 372 8.45 -21.05 -25.53
CA GLN A 372 7.39 -21.24 -26.53
C GLN A 372 7.70 -20.53 -27.85
N VAL A 373 8.22 -19.30 -27.82
CA VAL A 373 8.62 -18.57 -29.03
C VAL A 373 9.71 -19.30 -29.81
N ARG A 374 10.69 -19.93 -29.13
CA ARG A 374 11.71 -20.76 -29.80
C ARG A 374 11.09 -22.03 -30.41
N GLU A 375 10.27 -22.76 -29.65
CA GLU A 375 9.55 -23.96 -30.11
C GLU A 375 8.67 -23.66 -31.35
N TYR A 376 7.97 -22.52 -31.37
CA TYR A 376 7.20 -22.06 -32.54
C TYR A 376 8.09 -21.69 -33.73
N GLN A 377 9.25 -21.06 -33.51
CA GLN A 377 10.19 -20.71 -34.58
C GLN A 377 10.82 -21.97 -35.20
N GLU A 378 11.17 -22.97 -34.39
CA GLU A 378 11.65 -24.27 -34.86
C GLU A 378 10.59 -24.99 -35.70
N LEU A 379 9.33 -25.02 -35.24
CA LEU A 379 8.22 -25.59 -35.98
C LEU A 379 7.96 -24.85 -37.31
N MET A 380 8.06 -23.52 -37.31
CA MET A 380 7.98 -22.71 -38.54
C MET A 380 9.10 -23.06 -39.53
N ASN A 381 10.34 -23.23 -39.04
CA ASN A 381 11.47 -23.60 -39.89
C ASN A 381 11.25 -24.99 -40.53
N VAL A 382 10.74 -25.98 -39.78
CA VAL A 382 10.36 -27.29 -40.32
C VAL A 382 9.24 -27.16 -41.35
N LYS A 383 8.22 -26.35 -41.10
CA LYS A 383 7.12 -26.10 -42.04
C LYS A 383 7.64 -25.50 -43.36
N LEU A 384 8.56 -24.54 -43.29
CA LEU A 384 9.18 -23.94 -44.49
C LEU A 384 10.03 -24.94 -45.26
N ALA A 385 10.75 -25.84 -44.59
CA ALA A 385 11.48 -26.93 -45.25
C ALA A 385 10.52 -27.88 -45.99
N LEU A 386 9.41 -28.28 -45.35
CA LEU A 386 8.37 -29.12 -45.96
C LEU A 386 7.68 -28.43 -47.15
N ASP A 387 7.41 -27.11 -47.08
CA ASP A 387 6.89 -26.35 -48.23
C ASP A 387 7.85 -26.41 -49.44
N ILE A 388 9.16 -26.29 -49.18
CA ILE A 388 10.20 -26.37 -50.22
C ILE A 388 10.24 -27.78 -50.81
N GLU A 389 10.21 -28.83 -49.98
CA GLU A 389 10.14 -30.22 -50.44
C GLU A 389 8.91 -30.44 -51.34
N ILE A 390 7.72 -30.05 -50.88
CA ILE A 390 6.46 -30.15 -51.66
C ILE A 390 6.58 -29.38 -52.99
N ALA A 391 7.17 -28.18 -52.98
CA ALA A 391 7.40 -27.40 -54.20
C ALA A 391 8.40 -28.09 -55.15
N THR A 392 9.43 -28.78 -54.63
CA THR A 392 10.34 -29.57 -55.47
C THR A 392 9.69 -30.83 -56.02
N TYR A 393 8.88 -31.55 -55.23
CA TYR A 393 8.13 -32.71 -55.70
C TYR A 393 7.12 -32.33 -56.78
N ARG A 394 6.40 -31.21 -56.62
CA ARG A 394 5.51 -30.66 -57.66
C ARG A 394 6.26 -30.35 -58.95
N LYS A 395 7.40 -29.65 -58.90
CA LYS A 395 8.22 -29.37 -60.09
C LYS A 395 8.77 -30.63 -60.78
N LEU A 396 9.11 -31.66 -60.01
CA LEU A 396 9.52 -32.95 -60.57
C LEU A 396 8.36 -33.65 -61.28
N LEU A 397 7.17 -33.66 -60.67
CA LEU A 397 5.95 -34.20 -61.27
C LEU A 397 5.52 -33.42 -62.52
N GLU A 398 5.55 -32.08 -62.50
CA GLU A 398 5.33 -31.23 -63.68
C GLU A 398 6.34 -31.55 -64.80
N GLY A 399 7.61 -31.79 -64.44
CA GLY A 399 8.63 -32.24 -65.39
C GLY A 399 8.40 -33.66 -65.93
N GLU A 400 7.82 -34.56 -65.14
CA GLU A 400 7.39 -35.90 -65.54
C GLU A 400 6.19 -35.84 -66.50
N GLU A 401 5.17 -35.05 -66.15
CA GLU A 401 3.99 -34.79 -66.98
C GLU A 401 4.35 -34.12 -68.30
N ILE A 402 5.31 -33.19 -68.33
CA ILE A 402 5.81 -32.64 -69.59
C ILE A 402 6.40 -33.75 -70.47
N ARG A 403 7.20 -34.69 -69.92
CA ARG A 403 7.74 -35.83 -70.71
C ARG A 403 6.67 -36.83 -71.17
N ILE A 404 5.56 -36.96 -70.45
CA ILE A 404 4.46 -37.87 -70.79
C ILE A 404 3.50 -37.21 -71.79
N ALA A 405 3.20 -35.92 -71.63
CA ALA A 405 2.37 -35.13 -72.54
C ALA A 405 3.08 -34.84 -73.86
N SER A 406 4.41 -34.61 -73.85
CA SER A 406 5.24 -34.65 -75.05
C SER A 406 5.55 -36.10 -75.44
N GLY A 407 4.56 -36.77 -76.05
CA GLY A 407 4.68 -38.16 -76.50
C GLY A 407 6.03 -38.44 -77.18
N GLY A 408 6.77 -39.40 -76.62
CA GLY A 408 8.23 -39.41 -76.68
C GLY A 408 8.87 -39.18 -78.04
N ARG A 409 9.72 -38.15 -78.12
CA ARG A 409 10.78 -38.03 -79.13
C ARG A 409 12.07 -37.52 -78.51
N ASP A 410 12.99 -38.47 -78.40
CA ASP A 410 14.43 -38.39 -78.53
C ASP A 410 15.26 -37.35 -77.73
N LEU A 411 16.48 -37.77 -77.45
CA LEU A 411 17.47 -37.05 -76.65
C LEU A 411 18.04 -35.88 -77.45
N THR A 412 17.96 -34.67 -76.91
CA THR A 412 18.99 -33.65 -77.19
C THR A 412 19.32 -32.90 -75.92
N ILE A 413 20.55 -33.09 -75.43
CA ILE A 413 21.13 -32.31 -74.33
C ILE A 413 21.53 -30.94 -74.90
N PRO A 414 20.91 -29.81 -74.48
CA PRO A 414 21.51 -28.50 -74.69
C PRO A 414 22.40 -28.20 -73.48
N LYS A 415 23.70 -28.01 -73.71
CA LYS A 415 24.57 -27.31 -72.74
C LYS A 415 24.12 -25.85 -72.62
N SER A 416 23.09 -25.59 -71.83
CA SER A 416 22.67 -24.25 -71.44
C SER A 416 23.35 -23.85 -70.12
N LYS A 417 23.66 -22.56 -69.99
CA LYS A 417 24.68 -22.08 -69.04
C LYS A 417 24.14 -22.04 -67.61
N SER A 418 24.89 -22.65 -66.69
CA SER A 418 24.74 -22.44 -65.24
C SER A 418 25.15 -21.02 -64.86
N SER A 419 24.26 -20.04 -65.08
CA SER A 419 24.50 -18.63 -64.73
C SER A 419 23.23 -17.82 -64.48
N ARG A 420 22.12 -18.48 -64.08
CA ARG A 420 20.84 -17.80 -63.77
C ARG A 420 20.08 -18.33 -62.54
N CYS A 421 20.49 -19.48 -61.97
CA CYS A 421 19.97 -19.93 -60.66
C CYS A 421 20.74 -19.28 -59.48
N GLU A 422 22.06 -19.11 -59.59
CA GLU A 422 22.87 -18.52 -58.52
C GLU A 422 22.49 -17.07 -58.20
N SER A 423 22.12 -16.26 -59.19
CA SER A 423 21.72 -14.86 -58.96
C SER A 423 20.41 -14.73 -58.19
N VAL A 424 19.45 -15.64 -58.41
CA VAL A 424 18.15 -15.62 -57.73
C VAL A 424 18.27 -16.18 -56.31
N LEU A 425 19.04 -17.26 -56.13
CA LEU A 425 19.34 -17.81 -54.81
C LEU A 425 20.18 -16.82 -53.97
N SER A 426 21.22 -16.21 -54.54
CA SER A 426 22.02 -15.17 -53.88
C SER A 426 21.14 -13.99 -53.42
N SER A 427 20.26 -13.48 -54.29
CA SER A 427 19.37 -12.36 -53.94
C SER A 427 18.38 -12.71 -52.82
N PHE A 428 17.87 -13.94 -52.80
CA PHE A 428 17.01 -14.45 -51.70
C PHE A 428 17.79 -14.63 -50.40
N TYR A 429 18.99 -15.22 -50.44
CA TYR A 429 19.84 -15.37 -49.26
C TYR A 429 20.28 -14.00 -48.70
N GLN A 430 20.63 -13.03 -49.54
CA GLN A 430 21.04 -11.69 -49.12
C GLN A 430 19.91 -10.92 -48.42
N SER A 431 18.69 -10.98 -48.98
CA SER A 431 17.51 -10.32 -48.41
C SER A 431 16.98 -11.04 -47.17
N ALA A 432 17.04 -12.37 -47.13
CA ALA A 432 16.78 -13.15 -45.92
C ALA A 432 17.80 -12.83 -44.81
N TRP A 433 19.10 -12.75 -45.11
CA TRP A 433 20.13 -12.39 -44.12
C TRP A 433 19.94 -10.97 -43.56
N LEU A 434 19.61 -10.00 -44.40
CA LEU A 434 19.32 -8.63 -43.95
C LEU A 434 18.04 -8.57 -43.09
N ALA A 435 16.99 -9.32 -43.45
CA ALA A 435 15.79 -9.42 -42.63
C ALA A 435 16.07 -10.12 -41.27
N PHE A 436 16.84 -11.20 -41.27
CA PHE A 436 17.21 -11.95 -40.06
C PHE A 436 18.13 -11.14 -39.14
N GLY A 437 19.11 -10.42 -39.70
CA GLY A 437 19.98 -9.51 -38.95
C GLY A 437 19.23 -8.31 -38.37
N CYS A 438 18.28 -7.74 -39.13
CA CYS A 438 17.42 -6.67 -38.65
C CYS A 438 16.46 -7.16 -37.54
N TRP A 439 15.95 -8.39 -37.65
CA TRP A 439 15.10 -9.02 -36.63
C TRP A 439 15.88 -9.33 -35.33
N ILE A 440 17.10 -9.88 -35.43
CA ILE A 440 17.99 -10.10 -34.28
C ILE A 440 18.34 -8.76 -33.59
N MET A 441 18.66 -7.72 -34.36
CA MET A 441 18.86 -6.36 -33.84
C MET A 441 17.62 -5.81 -33.10
N LEU A 442 16.42 -6.02 -33.63
CA LEU A 442 15.18 -5.60 -32.97
C LEU A 442 14.89 -6.40 -31.69
N SER A 443 15.08 -7.72 -31.71
CA SER A 443 14.87 -8.58 -30.53
C SER A 443 15.87 -8.28 -29.41
N CYS A 444 17.17 -8.17 -29.70
CA CYS A 444 18.16 -7.76 -28.68
C CYS A 444 17.85 -6.36 -28.11
N ARG A 445 17.43 -5.41 -28.95
CA ARG A 445 17.02 -4.07 -28.50
C ARG A 445 15.81 -4.11 -27.56
N GLN A 446 14.96 -5.13 -27.64
CA GLN A 446 13.75 -5.25 -26.83
C GLN A 446 13.98 -6.04 -25.52
N GLU A 447 14.93 -6.97 -25.48
CA GLU A 447 15.35 -7.65 -24.24
C GLU A 447 16.22 -6.73 -23.34
N ASP A 448 17.19 -6.00 -23.91
CA ASP A 448 18.07 -5.12 -23.14
C ASP A 448 17.35 -3.87 -22.58
N THR A 449 16.43 -3.27 -23.35
CA THR A 449 15.67 -2.10 -22.86
C THR A 449 14.71 -2.44 -21.72
N CYS A 450 14.23 -3.69 -21.64
CA CYS A 450 13.30 -4.12 -20.61
C CYS A 450 13.98 -4.44 -19.26
N SER A 451 15.28 -4.74 -19.25
CA SER A 451 16.04 -5.01 -18.00
C SER A 451 16.75 -3.78 -17.43
N VAL A 452 17.06 -2.76 -18.24
CA VAL A 452 17.83 -1.59 -17.81
C VAL A 452 16.97 -0.48 -17.18
N MET A 453 15.66 -0.46 -17.42
CA MET A 453 14.78 0.61 -16.90
C MET A 453 14.48 0.54 -15.39
N THR A 454 14.87 -0.53 -14.68
CA THR A 454 14.70 -0.66 -13.23
C THR A 454 15.95 -0.31 -12.41
N GLU A 455 17.14 -0.17 -13.01
CA GLU A 455 18.36 0.14 -12.27
C GLU A 455 19.25 1.23 -12.93
N ASN A 456 19.16 2.42 -12.35
CA ASN A 456 20.20 3.46 -12.31
C ASN A 456 20.50 4.21 -13.64
N PRO A 457 20.05 5.48 -13.81
CA PRO A 457 20.05 6.18 -15.09
C PRO A 457 21.44 6.46 -15.70
N TYR A 458 22.52 6.35 -14.92
CA TYR A 458 23.88 6.56 -15.41
C TYR A 458 24.41 5.42 -16.32
N LYS A 459 23.85 4.20 -16.26
CA LYS A 459 24.25 3.09 -17.14
C LYS A 459 23.71 3.26 -18.57
N ALA A 460 22.50 3.80 -18.72
CA ALA A 460 21.84 3.96 -20.02
C ALA A 460 22.67 4.81 -21.01
N THR A 461 23.28 5.89 -20.54
CA THR A 461 24.08 6.81 -21.36
C THR A 461 25.34 6.14 -21.93
N ILE A 462 25.98 5.25 -21.16
CA ILE A 462 27.20 4.54 -21.57
C ILE A 462 26.89 3.49 -22.65
N THR A 463 25.78 2.76 -22.51
CA THR A 463 25.34 1.78 -23.53
C THR A 463 24.95 2.48 -24.82
N ALA A 464 24.25 3.61 -24.75
CA ALA A 464 23.92 4.43 -25.93
C ALA A 464 25.19 4.88 -26.69
N HIS A 465 26.21 5.38 -25.98
CA HIS A 465 27.45 5.84 -26.61
C HIS A 465 28.27 4.69 -27.25
N LYS A 466 28.27 3.49 -26.64
CA LYS A 466 28.88 2.30 -27.24
C LYS A 466 28.15 1.83 -28.51
N MET A 467 26.81 1.91 -28.54
CA MET A 467 26.04 1.59 -29.75
C MET A 467 26.29 2.59 -30.89
N THR A 468 26.47 3.88 -30.60
CA THR A 468 26.84 4.86 -31.65
C THR A 468 28.23 4.60 -32.24
N LEU A 469 29.19 4.20 -31.42
CA LEU A 469 30.56 3.84 -31.87
C LEU A 469 30.60 2.57 -32.73
N ALA A 470 29.72 1.60 -32.48
CA ALA A 470 29.58 0.37 -33.28
C ALA A 470 28.85 0.58 -34.63
N LEU A 471 28.36 1.79 -34.91
CA LEU A 471 27.72 2.19 -36.18
C LEU A 471 28.64 3.07 -37.05
N HIS A 472 29.91 3.25 -36.66
CA HIS A 472 30.93 4.04 -37.37
C HIS A 472 32.25 3.27 -37.61
N LEU A 473 32.21 1.94 -37.45
CA LEU A 473 33.22 0.97 -37.86
C LEU A 473 32.55 -0.09 -38.74
#